data_AF-A0A3S1ABY6-F1
#
_entry.id   AF-A0A3S1ABY6-F1
#
_cell.length_a   1.000
_cell.length_b   1.000
_cell.length_c   1.000
_cell.angle_alpha   90.00
_cell.angle_beta   90.00
_cell.angle_gamma   90.00
#
_symmetry.space_group_name_H-M   'P 1'
#
loop_
_entity.id
_entity.type
_entity.pdbx_description
1 polymer ?
#
loop_
_entity_poly.entity_id
_entity_poly.type
_entity_poly.pdbx_seq_one_letter_code
_entity_poly.pdbx_strand_id
1 'polypeptide(L)'
;MNLANRWTRSFIAFALAIALTIGVSVPAFADSSSASAGIVIKLKSGSNQMTVNGSAVTITKPYQKAGTTFVPLSVITKSFGATLQLKDNKIITLKYLTHTITLTIGSKTAWVDGKKVALVSAPEVQNGVTMVPLRVVEYFGAKVALNSSTKEIVISVATAAAGSGSGIGGGIDTDAGKSMIGDSFYKWSMNYPTGLVQQYQSSDGSYLSFEDVKGDYYLSIGVEEQEDTLDADEVLETLVDYAEDDTIVDMKPVTKNGVTYQRVVSKSYDGFYYDYRSVQANGYLYTIIFGKAAKSVADLNSSSSILDSFKPSFDAANKSLKDLTKIKDGLIAFKQDEYGISFSLPYNWSGSYDDSELYYYSDKSEELYMYIFSLHEGDTADTIAARDMARFKQNFKYSKEPEVSDTTWNGIPAKLVKYAYSMDSKKWITEYHVVAVKGNYKYQTIYNFLDEDAVSGEAGFKQFLSTFKLDFNKVAASIGEIPDPDDTTDTSAVVTKTSKKYGYSVTLPKHWTGESKNFESDSIQYTGYGLNFLIYVDDTSTLTAYADLMEKQYTGTGAFKLASKTAASVAGANGYQMVFEPMPGIGADGSKITLYVLEKDGKVFMIQGALNGAYATEFNVNQLNDALASFKFTN
;
A
#
# COMPACT_ATOMS: atom_id res chain seq x y z
N MET A 1 9.19 -5.49 -11.27
CA MET A 1 7.97 -6.32 -11.43
C MET A 1 6.83 -5.41 -11.03
N ASN A 2 6.26 -4.70 -12.01
CA ASN A 2 5.28 -3.63 -11.82
C ASN A 2 3.93 -4.25 -11.45
N LEU A 3 3.37 -3.87 -10.31
CA LEU A 3 2.09 -4.36 -9.79
C LEU A 3 0.94 -3.33 -9.92
N ALA A 4 1.17 -2.18 -10.57
CA ALA A 4 0.18 -1.11 -10.80
C ALA A 4 -0.89 -1.42 -11.88
N ASN A 5 -1.26 -2.69 -12.08
CA ASN A 5 -2.17 -3.11 -13.18
C ASN A 5 -3.28 -4.09 -12.75
N ARG A 6 -3.82 -3.96 -11.53
CA ARG A 6 -4.80 -4.93 -10.99
C ARG A 6 -6.27 -4.50 -10.87
N TRP A 7 -6.69 -3.31 -11.31
CA TRP A 7 -8.12 -2.91 -11.22
C TRP A 7 -8.80 -2.48 -12.53
N THR A 8 -8.27 -2.89 -13.69
CA THR A 8 -9.07 -3.05 -14.93
C THR A 8 -9.43 -4.53 -15.16
N ARG A 9 -9.97 -5.20 -14.14
CA ARG A 9 -10.53 -6.56 -14.28
C ARG A 9 -11.75 -6.79 -13.40
N SER A 10 -12.92 -6.50 -13.96
CA SER A 10 -13.98 -7.50 -13.99
C SER A 10 -14.60 -7.46 -15.39
N PHE A 11 -14.50 -8.62 -16.06
CA PHE A 11 -14.81 -8.90 -17.48
C PHE A 11 -13.80 -8.50 -18.56
N ILE A 12 -12.58 -9.02 -18.48
CA ILE A 12 -11.90 -9.58 -19.67
C ILE A 12 -11.29 -10.93 -19.29
N ALA A 13 -11.73 -11.97 -19.98
CA ALA A 13 -11.31 -13.35 -19.80
C ALA A 13 -9.79 -13.55 -19.87
N PHE A 14 -9.30 -14.40 -18.97
CA PHE A 14 -8.22 -15.39 -19.14
C PHE A 14 -7.91 -15.70 -20.63
N ALA A 15 -6.68 -15.82 -21.13
CA ALA A 15 -5.51 -16.51 -20.59
C ALA A 15 -4.21 -16.26 -21.42
N LEU A 16 -3.05 -16.24 -20.73
CA LEU A 16 -1.70 -16.81 -21.05
C LEU A 16 -0.96 -16.47 -22.38
N ALA A 17 0.37 -16.27 -22.47
CA ALA A 17 1.50 -16.79 -21.67
C ALA A 17 2.82 -15.96 -21.80
N ILE A 18 3.52 -15.78 -20.65
CA ILE A 18 4.94 -16.01 -20.29
C ILE A 18 6.04 -16.00 -21.40
N ALA A 19 7.07 -15.13 -21.29
CA ALA A 19 8.49 -15.49 -21.02
C ALA A 19 9.56 -14.41 -21.39
N LEU A 20 10.28 -13.95 -20.35
CA LEU A 20 11.74 -13.69 -20.22
C LEU A 20 12.52 -12.55 -20.94
N THR A 21 12.95 -11.57 -20.10
CA THR A 21 14.31 -10.99 -19.85
C THR A 21 15.21 -10.54 -21.03
N ILE A 22 15.87 -9.37 -21.00
CA ILE A 22 17.14 -9.03 -20.29
C ILE A 22 17.34 -7.49 -20.24
N GLY A 23 18.11 -6.98 -19.25
CA GLY A 23 18.43 -5.57 -18.93
C GLY A 23 19.13 -4.74 -20.03
N VAL A 24 19.49 -3.47 -19.85
CA VAL A 24 20.41 -2.80 -18.89
C VAL A 24 20.02 -1.29 -18.91
N SER A 25 20.03 -0.47 -17.86
CA SER A 25 21.20 0.18 -17.24
C SER A 25 20.67 1.39 -16.45
N VAL A 26 21.16 1.58 -15.22
CA VAL A 26 20.89 2.78 -14.41
C VAL A 26 22.01 3.78 -14.70
N PRO A 27 21.73 5.05 -15.04
CA PRO A 27 22.76 6.08 -15.02
C PRO A 27 23.15 6.36 -13.56
N ALA A 28 24.43 6.20 -13.27
CA ALA A 28 25.05 6.69 -12.05
C ALA A 28 24.98 8.22 -12.03
N PHE A 29 24.30 8.79 -11.04
CA PHE A 29 24.50 10.18 -10.64
C PHE A 29 25.26 10.22 -9.32
N ALA A 30 26.32 11.02 -9.36
CA ALA A 30 27.30 11.19 -8.32
C ALA A 30 26.71 11.87 -7.09
N ASP A 31 27.29 11.48 -5.95
CA ASP A 31 27.16 12.06 -4.62
C ASP A 31 27.18 13.59 -4.63
N SER A 32 26.08 14.20 -4.18
CA SER A 32 26.10 15.52 -3.55
C SER A 32 25.72 15.33 -2.09
N SER A 33 26.75 15.21 -1.26
CA SER A 33 26.70 15.11 0.19
C SER A 33 25.85 16.22 0.81
N SER A 34 24.59 15.89 1.12
CA SER A 34 23.79 16.66 2.06
C SER A 34 24.09 16.12 3.46
N ALA A 35 24.66 16.96 4.32
CA ALA A 35 25.01 16.59 5.69
C ALA A 35 23.79 16.03 6.43
N SER A 36 23.89 14.78 6.90
CA SER A 36 22.83 14.13 7.67
C SER A 36 22.58 14.88 8.98
N ALA A 37 21.30 15.06 9.31
CA ALA A 37 20.87 15.66 10.57
C ALA A 37 21.19 14.70 11.73
N GLY A 38 22.37 14.86 12.34
CA GLY A 38 22.77 14.11 13.53
C GLY A 38 21.96 14.50 14.77
N ILE A 39 21.85 13.59 15.74
CA ILE A 39 21.24 13.86 17.04
C ILE A 39 22.25 14.64 17.90
N VAL A 40 21.85 15.78 18.45
CA VAL A 40 22.65 16.60 19.37
C VAL A 40 21.97 16.68 20.74
N ILE A 41 22.69 16.23 21.76
CA ILE A 41 22.26 16.28 23.17
C ILE A 41 23.12 17.31 23.90
N LYS A 42 22.51 18.21 24.68
CA LYS A 42 23.22 19.11 25.58
C LYS A 42 22.71 18.93 27.01
N LEU A 43 23.62 18.72 27.95
CA LEU A 43 23.30 18.58 29.37
C LEU A 43 24.40 19.21 30.23
N LYS A 44 24.09 19.49 31.50
CA LYS A 44 25.03 20.12 32.45
C LYS A 44 25.14 19.30 33.72
N SER A 45 26.37 19.07 34.19
CA SER A 45 26.59 18.37 35.47
C SER A 45 25.95 19.13 36.64
N GLY A 46 25.15 18.44 37.45
CA GLY A 46 24.37 19.00 38.56
C GLY A 46 23.00 19.58 38.17
N SER A 47 22.68 19.67 36.88
CA SER A 47 21.37 20.11 36.39
C SER A 47 20.44 18.91 36.16
N ASN A 48 19.14 19.09 36.41
CA ASN A 48 18.11 18.12 36.04
C ASN A 48 17.51 18.38 34.65
N GLN A 49 18.08 19.30 33.88
CA GLN A 49 17.63 19.65 32.53
C GLN A 49 18.68 19.28 31.48
N MET A 50 18.19 18.75 30.36
CA MET A 50 18.93 18.40 29.15
C MET A 50 18.12 18.86 27.93
N THR A 51 18.77 19.09 26.79
CA THR A 51 18.07 19.28 25.51
C THR A 51 18.48 18.20 24.50
N VAL A 52 17.54 17.67 23.73
CA VAL A 52 17.77 16.79 22.58
C VAL A 52 17.27 17.51 21.35
N ASN A 53 18.15 17.80 20.38
CA ASN A 53 17.83 18.58 19.18
C ASN A 53 17.07 19.90 19.48
N GLY A 54 17.40 20.54 20.60
CA GLY A 54 16.76 21.78 21.07
C GLY A 54 15.55 21.59 22.00
N SER A 55 14.95 20.39 22.07
CA SER A 55 13.81 20.09 22.93
C SER A 55 14.24 19.74 24.36
N ALA A 56 13.67 20.41 25.36
CA ALA A 56 14.03 20.20 26.78
C ALA A 56 13.47 18.88 27.35
N VAL A 57 14.29 18.21 28.15
CA VAL A 57 14.01 16.92 28.81
C VAL A 57 14.50 16.98 30.25
N THR A 58 13.65 16.57 31.19
CA THR A 58 14.02 16.44 32.61
C THR A 58 14.71 15.10 32.84
N ILE A 59 15.88 15.12 33.49
CA ILE A 59 16.68 13.94 33.79
C ILE A 59 17.13 13.95 35.27
N THR A 60 17.51 12.78 35.78
CA THR A 60 18.24 12.70 37.05
C THR A 60 19.58 13.44 36.91
N LYS A 61 19.95 14.23 37.92
CA LYS A 61 21.14 15.10 37.86
C LYS A 61 22.40 14.26 37.56
N PRO A 62 23.11 14.52 36.44
CA PRO A 62 24.45 13.98 36.25
C PRO A 62 25.37 14.50 37.36
N TYR A 63 26.30 13.68 37.82
CA TYR A 63 27.25 14.06 38.88
C TYR A 63 28.66 13.65 38.51
N GLN A 64 29.63 14.19 39.26
CA GLN A 64 31.01 13.76 39.17
C GLN A 64 31.39 13.00 40.43
N LYS A 65 32.08 11.88 40.25
CA LYS A 65 32.62 11.06 41.34
C LYS A 65 34.00 10.58 40.93
N ALA A 66 35.00 10.90 41.76
CA ALA A 66 36.41 10.56 41.54
C ALA A 66 36.94 10.92 40.13
N GLY A 67 36.58 12.11 39.62
CA GLY A 67 36.99 12.59 38.30
C GLY A 67 36.21 12.03 37.11
N THR A 68 35.27 11.10 37.34
CA THR A 68 34.38 10.55 36.29
C THR A 68 33.01 11.21 36.36
N THR A 69 32.51 11.68 35.22
CA THR A 69 31.11 12.13 35.09
C THR A 69 30.19 10.93 34.89
N PHE A 70 29.17 10.83 35.73
CA PHE A 70 28.10 9.85 35.65
C PHE A 70 26.84 10.50 35.10
N VAL A 71 26.24 9.84 34.12
CA VAL A 71 24.98 10.26 33.50
C VAL A 71 23.92 9.18 33.69
N PRO A 72 22.63 9.55 33.77
CA PRO A 72 21.56 8.57 33.77
C PRO A 72 21.60 7.74 32.49
N LEU A 73 21.44 6.43 32.61
CA LEU A 73 21.37 5.54 31.44
C LEU A 73 20.25 5.92 30.47
N SER A 74 19.18 6.55 30.97
CA SER A 74 18.08 7.07 30.17
C SER A 74 18.47 8.17 29.18
N VAL A 75 19.58 8.89 29.43
CA VAL A 75 20.16 9.83 28.46
C VAL A 75 20.60 9.10 27.19
N ILE A 76 21.03 7.85 27.32
CA ILE A 76 21.51 7.03 26.21
C ILE A 76 20.31 6.39 25.49
N THR A 77 19.43 5.72 26.25
CA THR A 77 18.34 4.94 25.65
C THR A 77 17.26 5.80 25.03
N LYS A 78 16.88 6.91 25.68
CA LYS A 78 15.81 7.78 25.18
C LYS A 78 16.26 8.70 24.05
N SER A 79 17.50 9.19 24.11
CA SER A 79 17.99 10.16 23.13
C SER A 79 18.55 9.50 21.87
N PHE A 80 19.02 8.26 21.94
CA PHE A 80 19.49 7.50 20.78
C PHE A 80 18.47 6.49 20.26
N GLY A 81 17.38 6.21 20.97
CA GLY A 81 16.48 5.10 20.63
C GLY A 81 17.14 3.72 20.82
N ALA A 82 18.16 3.65 21.69
CA ALA A 82 18.83 2.40 22.00
C ALA A 82 17.91 1.48 22.80
N THR A 83 17.75 0.24 22.37
CA THR A 83 17.00 -0.77 23.12
C THR A 83 17.78 -1.19 24.36
N LEU A 84 17.08 -1.39 25.47
CA LEU A 84 17.66 -1.83 26.74
C LEU A 84 17.04 -3.16 27.14
N GLN A 85 17.90 -4.14 27.43
CA GLN A 85 17.54 -5.39 28.07
C GLN A 85 18.24 -5.47 29.43
N LEU A 86 17.48 -5.74 30.50
CA LEU A 86 18.02 -5.97 31.83
C LEU A 86 17.84 -7.46 32.18
N LYS A 87 18.94 -8.11 32.55
CA LYS A 87 18.98 -9.50 33.01
C LYS A 87 19.53 -9.56 34.44
N ASP A 88 18.89 -10.38 35.29
CA ASP A 88 19.29 -10.66 36.67
C ASP A 88 19.47 -9.40 37.55
N ASN A 89 18.77 -8.30 37.22
CA ASN A 89 18.89 -6.97 37.86
C ASN A 89 20.32 -6.39 37.91
N LYS A 90 21.24 -6.93 37.09
CA LYS A 90 22.66 -6.56 37.13
C LYS A 90 23.29 -6.40 35.75
N ILE A 91 22.83 -7.15 34.76
CA ILE A 91 23.40 -7.16 33.41
C ILE A 91 22.50 -6.32 32.51
N ILE A 92 23.05 -5.25 31.97
CA ILE A 92 22.37 -4.31 31.08
C ILE A 92 22.94 -4.51 29.69
N THR A 93 22.12 -4.94 28.75
CA THR A 93 22.49 -5.02 27.32
C THR A 93 21.79 -3.90 26.58
N LEU A 94 22.57 -3.07 25.88
CA LEU A 94 22.10 -1.95 25.10
C LEU A 94 22.38 -2.22 23.62
N LYS A 95 21.42 -1.97 22.74
CA LYS A 95 21.64 -2.08 21.29
C LYS A 95 21.19 -0.82 20.57
N TYR A 96 22.03 -0.33 19.67
CA TYR A 96 21.75 0.82 18.82
C TYR A 96 22.50 0.67 17.49
N LEU A 97 21.77 0.76 16.38
CA LEU A 97 22.28 0.46 15.04
C LEU A 97 23.02 -0.89 15.05
N THR A 98 24.29 -0.90 14.65
CA THR A 98 25.16 -2.09 14.62
C THR A 98 25.87 -2.38 15.93
N HIS A 99 25.70 -1.54 16.97
CA HIS A 99 26.44 -1.65 18.23
C HIS A 99 25.64 -2.38 19.32
N THR A 100 26.27 -3.33 19.98
CA THR A 100 25.76 -4.03 21.18
C THR A 100 26.73 -3.84 22.34
N ILE A 101 26.25 -3.21 23.42
CA ILE A 101 27.05 -2.94 24.62
C ILE A 101 26.41 -3.63 25.83
N THR A 102 27.15 -4.55 26.45
CA THR A 102 26.75 -5.20 27.70
C THR A 102 27.56 -4.63 28.86
N LEU A 103 26.86 -4.05 29.82
CA LEU A 103 27.37 -3.52 31.07
C LEU A 103 26.93 -4.41 32.23
N THR A 104 27.71 -4.44 33.29
CA THR A 104 27.30 -5.09 34.55
C THR A 104 27.41 -4.09 35.69
N ILE A 105 26.31 -3.87 36.42
CA ILE A 105 26.27 -2.98 37.57
C ILE A 105 27.30 -3.45 38.61
N GLY A 106 28.14 -2.52 39.07
CA GLY A 106 29.24 -2.80 39.99
C GLY A 106 30.51 -3.38 39.35
N SER A 107 30.52 -3.65 38.04
CA SER A 107 31.71 -4.14 37.32
C SER A 107 32.37 -3.05 36.49
N LYS A 108 33.71 -2.99 36.52
CA LYS A 108 34.52 -2.18 35.59
C LYS A 108 34.76 -2.87 34.25
N THR A 109 34.11 -3.99 33.97
CA THR A 109 34.20 -4.70 32.69
C THR A 109 32.92 -4.47 31.89
N ALA A 110 33.06 -4.09 30.63
CA ALA A 110 32.01 -4.05 29.63
C ALA A 110 32.33 -4.95 28.45
N TRP A 111 31.32 -5.31 27.67
CA TRP A 111 31.48 -5.93 26.36
C TRP A 111 30.90 -4.98 25.32
N VAL A 112 31.69 -4.65 24.29
CA VAL A 112 31.29 -3.78 23.19
C VAL A 112 31.49 -4.59 21.91
N ASP A 113 30.41 -4.89 21.20
CA ASP A 113 30.42 -5.68 19.96
C ASP A 113 31.17 -7.01 20.11
N GLY A 114 30.91 -7.69 21.23
CA GLY A 114 31.54 -8.96 21.58
C GLY A 114 32.99 -8.85 22.09
N LYS A 115 33.59 -7.66 22.15
CA LYS A 115 34.94 -7.42 22.66
C LYS A 115 34.90 -6.91 24.10
N LYS A 116 35.76 -7.47 24.96
CA LYS A 116 35.88 -7.06 26.37
C LYS A 116 36.63 -5.72 26.48
N VAL A 117 36.05 -4.75 27.18
CA VAL A 117 36.61 -3.41 27.39
C VAL A 117 36.60 -3.05 28.89
N ALA A 118 37.64 -2.36 29.36
CA ALA A 118 37.72 -1.86 30.73
C ALA A 118 37.09 -0.46 30.85
N LEU A 119 36.21 -0.28 31.83
CA LEU A 119 35.62 1.00 32.19
C LEU A 119 36.45 1.70 33.27
N VAL A 120 36.58 3.03 33.15
CA VAL A 120 37.24 3.87 34.16
C VAL A 120 36.53 3.83 35.52
N SER A 121 35.22 3.54 35.54
CA SER A 121 34.41 3.36 36.74
C SER A 121 33.25 2.41 36.43
N ALA A 122 32.73 1.72 37.45
CA ALA A 122 31.62 0.78 37.26
C ALA A 122 30.27 1.53 37.18
N PRO A 123 29.29 1.04 36.39
CA PRO A 123 27.90 1.49 36.49
C PRO A 123 27.35 1.27 37.90
N GLU A 124 26.56 2.21 38.41
CA GLU A 124 25.97 2.13 39.75
C GLU A 124 24.50 2.56 39.75
N VAL A 125 23.73 2.08 40.74
CA VAL A 125 22.35 2.52 40.94
C VAL A 125 22.35 3.58 42.03
N GLN A 126 21.88 4.78 41.72
CA GLN A 126 21.71 5.87 42.68
C GLN A 126 20.25 6.32 42.68
N ASN A 127 19.60 6.27 43.84
CA ASN A 127 18.19 6.65 44.01
C ASN A 127 17.24 5.95 43.01
N GLY A 128 17.46 4.65 42.77
CA GLY A 128 16.65 3.86 41.82
C GLY A 128 16.96 4.10 40.35
N VAL A 129 17.95 4.94 40.02
CA VAL A 129 18.37 5.24 38.64
C VAL A 129 19.75 4.67 38.37
N THR A 130 19.87 3.91 37.28
CA THR A 130 21.17 3.43 36.80
C THR A 130 21.98 4.58 36.22
N MET A 131 23.12 4.83 36.82
CA MET A 131 24.09 5.85 36.45
C MET A 131 25.30 5.17 35.82
N VAL A 132 25.67 5.61 34.61
CA VAL A 132 26.78 5.05 33.84
C VAL A 132 27.87 6.11 33.63
N PRO A 133 29.14 5.71 33.56
CA PRO A 133 30.21 6.61 33.15
C PRO A 133 29.90 7.21 31.78
N LEU A 134 30.03 8.53 31.63
CA LEU A 134 29.67 9.25 30.40
C LEU A 134 30.26 8.61 29.14
N ARG A 135 31.52 8.17 29.18
CA ARG A 135 32.21 7.56 28.03
C ARG A 135 31.56 6.29 27.48
N VAL A 136 30.63 5.67 28.21
CA VAL A 136 29.83 4.56 27.67
C VAL A 136 29.09 4.99 26.40
N VAL A 137 28.73 6.27 26.26
CA VAL A 137 28.06 6.78 25.05
C VAL A 137 28.97 6.75 23.81
N GLU A 138 30.29 6.84 23.98
CA GLU A 138 31.25 6.84 22.86
C GLU A 138 31.26 5.47 22.14
N TYR A 139 30.93 4.38 22.85
CA TYR A 139 30.85 3.04 22.27
C TYR A 139 29.68 2.87 21.29
N PHE A 140 28.72 3.80 21.26
CA PHE A 140 27.66 3.84 20.26
C PHE A 140 28.04 4.66 19.00
N GLY A 141 29.31 5.07 18.87
CA GLY A 141 29.77 5.95 17.79
C GLY A 141 29.48 7.43 18.02
N ALA A 142 29.06 7.82 19.23
CA ALA A 142 28.80 9.21 19.58
C ALA A 142 30.09 9.98 19.91
N LYS A 143 30.14 11.27 19.54
CA LYS A 143 31.18 12.22 19.94
C LYS A 143 30.76 12.94 21.22
N VAL A 144 31.67 13.08 22.19
CA VAL A 144 31.44 13.80 23.44
C VAL A 144 32.37 15.00 23.54
N ALA A 145 31.81 16.19 23.75
CA ALA A 145 32.54 17.41 24.06
C ALA A 145 32.19 17.90 25.47
N LEU A 146 33.20 18.20 26.27
CA LEU A 146 33.08 18.67 27.65
C LEU A 146 33.67 20.07 27.78
N ASN A 147 32.90 21.02 28.31
CA ASN A 147 33.42 22.33 28.70
C ASN A 147 33.59 22.38 30.22
N SER A 148 34.85 22.29 30.67
CA SER A 148 35.19 22.24 32.10
C SER A 148 34.85 23.51 32.87
N SER A 149 34.72 24.66 32.19
CA SER A 149 34.41 25.96 32.82
C SER A 149 32.90 26.13 33.07
N THR A 150 32.07 25.71 32.11
CA THR A 150 30.60 25.83 32.18
C THR A 150 29.90 24.56 32.69
N LYS A 151 30.65 23.45 32.81
CA LYS A 151 30.18 22.09 33.11
C LYS A 151 29.17 21.55 32.09
N GLU A 152 29.17 22.12 30.89
CA GLU A 152 28.35 21.69 29.77
C GLU A 152 28.94 20.44 29.11
N ILE A 153 28.05 19.53 28.72
CA ILE A 153 28.34 18.27 28.05
C ILE A 153 27.51 18.28 26.77
N VAL A 154 28.17 18.13 25.62
CA VAL A 154 27.53 18.01 24.32
C VAL A 154 27.83 16.62 23.76
N ILE A 155 26.80 15.89 23.35
CA ILE A 155 26.90 14.56 22.75
C ILE A 155 26.31 14.62 21.35
N SER A 156 26.99 14.06 20.35
CA SER A 156 26.52 14.10 18.94
C SER A 156 26.73 12.76 18.23
N VAL A 157 25.72 12.27 17.52
CA VAL A 157 25.78 11.00 16.75
C VAL A 157 25.16 11.20 15.35
N ALA A 158 25.77 10.59 14.32
CA ALA A 158 25.29 10.63 12.95
C ALA A 158 24.25 9.52 12.70
N THR A 159 23.11 9.84 12.10
CA THR A 159 22.07 8.88 11.71
C THR A 159 22.27 8.44 10.25
N ALA A 160 22.04 7.15 9.96
CA ALA A 160 21.98 6.62 8.59
C ALA A 160 20.56 6.80 8.02
N ALA A 161 20.45 7.01 6.72
CA ALA A 161 19.21 7.31 6.00
C ALA A 161 18.31 6.07 5.77
N ALA A 162 16.99 6.36 5.77
CA ALA A 162 15.83 5.58 5.33
C ALA A 162 15.22 4.53 6.28
N GLY A 163 13.91 4.70 6.50
CA GLY A 163 13.00 3.87 7.29
C GLY A 163 11.90 4.74 7.91
N SER A 164 10.85 5.00 7.14
CA SER A 164 9.64 5.76 7.51
C SER A 164 9.07 5.33 8.87
N GLY A 165 9.15 6.23 9.85
CA GLY A 165 8.53 6.11 11.17
C GLY A 165 8.27 7.51 11.70
N SER A 166 7.05 7.99 11.48
CA SER A 166 6.63 9.36 11.79
C SER A 166 6.61 9.63 13.30
N GLY A 167 7.24 10.75 13.71
CA GLY A 167 6.81 11.56 14.87
C GLY A 167 7.48 11.32 16.23
N ILE A 168 8.59 12.01 16.51
CA ILE A 168 8.97 12.37 17.89
C ILE A 168 8.58 13.84 18.12
N GLY A 169 7.29 14.06 18.40
CA GLY A 169 6.79 15.26 19.07
C GLY A 169 6.68 14.96 20.57
N GLY A 170 7.05 15.93 21.42
CA GLY A 170 7.06 15.76 22.88
C GLY A 170 5.73 15.23 23.44
N GLY A 171 5.73 13.96 23.84
CA GLY A 171 4.67 13.29 24.56
C GLY A 171 5.27 12.48 25.69
N ILE A 172 4.58 12.46 26.83
CA ILE A 172 4.80 11.47 27.90
C ILE A 172 4.83 10.09 27.24
N ASP A 173 5.82 9.26 27.54
CA ASP A 173 5.83 7.86 27.12
C ASP A 173 4.61 7.16 27.73
N THR A 174 3.53 7.07 26.96
CA THR A 174 2.25 6.47 27.38
C THR A 174 2.34 4.95 27.51
N ASP A 175 3.44 4.36 27.07
CA ASP A 175 3.65 2.92 27.02
C ASP A 175 4.53 2.41 28.17
N ALA A 176 5.11 3.31 28.97
CA ALA A 176 5.88 2.97 30.16
C ALA A 176 5.01 2.19 31.18
N GLY A 177 5.33 0.90 31.37
CA GLY A 177 4.62 0.00 32.29
C GLY A 177 3.56 -0.88 31.64
N LYS A 178 3.38 -0.81 30.31
CA LYS A 178 2.55 -1.76 29.57
C LYS A 178 3.28 -3.11 29.45
N SER A 179 2.60 -4.19 29.86
CA SER A 179 3.11 -5.57 29.76
C SER A 179 2.20 -6.48 28.92
N MET A 180 1.09 -5.93 28.43
CA MET A 180 0.10 -6.60 27.60
C MET A 180 -0.27 -5.71 26.42
N ILE A 181 -0.70 -6.34 25.34
CA ILE A 181 -1.28 -5.69 24.16
C ILE A 181 -2.68 -6.26 23.92
N GLY A 182 -3.52 -5.51 23.22
CA GLY A 182 -4.84 -5.96 22.82
C GLY A 182 -5.49 -4.96 21.89
N ASP A 183 -6.66 -5.31 21.40
CA ASP A 183 -7.49 -4.43 20.60
C ASP A 183 -8.87 -4.34 21.25
N SER A 184 -9.31 -3.13 21.59
CA SER A 184 -10.60 -2.91 22.23
C SER A 184 -11.79 -3.04 21.28
N PHE A 185 -11.59 -2.78 19.98
CA PHE A 185 -12.61 -2.93 18.95
C PHE A 185 -12.86 -4.41 18.65
N TYR A 186 -11.79 -5.16 18.37
CA TYR A 186 -11.84 -6.61 18.14
C TYR A 186 -11.84 -7.42 19.44
N LYS A 187 -11.83 -6.78 20.62
CA LYS A 187 -12.03 -7.40 21.93
C LYS A 187 -11.06 -8.56 22.24
N TRP A 188 -9.77 -8.39 22.02
CA TRP A 188 -8.76 -9.38 22.40
C TRP A 188 -7.60 -8.78 23.18
N SER A 189 -6.87 -9.61 23.93
CA SER A 189 -5.64 -9.23 24.61
C SER A 189 -4.66 -10.39 24.77
N MET A 190 -3.38 -10.09 24.90
CA MET A 190 -2.31 -11.05 25.17
C MET A 190 -1.12 -10.39 25.89
N ASN A 191 -0.19 -11.18 26.40
CA ASN A 191 1.06 -10.65 26.93
C ASN A 191 1.88 -10.00 25.80
N TYR A 192 2.64 -8.95 26.13
CA TYR A 192 3.51 -8.30 25.15
C TYR A 192 4.56 -9.30 24.61
N PRO A 193 4.70 -9.47 23.28
CA PRO A 193 5.65 -10.39 22.68
C PRO A 193 7.09 -9.88 22.82
N THR A 194 7.64 -10.03 24.02
CA THR A 194 8.94 -9.46 24.39
C THR A 194 10.05 -10.02 23.50
N GLY A 195 10.79 -9.12 22.83
CA GLY A 195 11.86 -9.49 21.91
C GLY A 195 11.45 -9.49 20.44
N LEU A 196 10.16 -9.38 20.14
CA LEU A 196 9.65 -9.15 18.79
C LEU A 196 9.33 -7.66 18.58
N VAL A 197 9.43 -7.23 17.33
CA VAL A 197 9.11 -5.87 16.85
C VAL A 197 7.89 -5.99 15.94
N GLN A 198 6.91 -5.10 16.12
CA GLN A 198 5.75 -5.04 15.23
C GLN A 198 6.24 -4.65 13.83
N GLN A 199 6.04 -5.55 12.86
CA GLN A 199 6.44 -5.31 11.47
C GLN A 199 5.32 -4.62 10.71
N TYR A 200 4.08 -5.06 10.95
CA TYR A 200 2.93 -4.59 10.21
C TYR A 200 1.67 -4.62 11.07
N GLN A 201 0.75 -3.71 10.76
CA GLN A 201 -0.63 -3.74 11.23
C GLN A 201 -1.50 -3.13 10.13
N SER A 202 -2.56 -3.83 9.73
CA SER A 202 -3.53 -3.36 8.74
C SER A 202 -4.18 -2.04 9.17
N SER A 203 -4.83 -1.34 8.24
CA SER A 203 -5.43 -0.01 8.47
C SER A 203 -6.52 -0.04 9.54
N ASP A 204 -7.35 -1.08 9.53
CA ASP A 204 -8.39 -1.38 10.50
C ASP A 204 -7.86 -2.07 11.77
N GLY A 205 -6.68 -2.70 11.70
CA GLY A 205 -6.07 -3.44 12.79
C GLY A 205 -6.53 -4.90 12.91
N SER A 206 -7.30 -5.41 11.95
CA SER A 206 -7.72 -6.82 11.90
C SER A 206 -6.55 -7.78 11.76
N TYR A 207 -5.43 -7.34 11.19
CA TYR A 207 -4.20 -8.12 11.10
C TYR A 207 -2.99 -7.35 11.62
N LEU A 208 -2.13 -8.05 12.35
CA LEU A 208 -0.85 -7.54 12.82
C LEU A 208 0.19 -8.65 12.89
N SER A 209 1.44 -8.29 12.61
CA SER A 209 2.58 -9.20 12.65
C SER A 209 3.75 -8.62 13.45
N PHE A 210 4.50 -9.52 14.08
CA PHE A 210 5.70 -9.25 14.84
C PHE A 210 6.80 -10.22 14.45
N GLU A 211 8.03 -9.72 14.38
CA GLU A 211 9.22 -10.53 14.11
C GLU A 211 10.37 -10.11 15.00
N ASP A 212 11.28 -11.03 15.29
CA ASP A 212 12.56 -10.65 15.87
C ASP A 212 13.50 -10.08 14.79
N VAL A 213 14.56 -9.40 15.21
CA VAL A 213 15.49 -8.70 14.30
C VAL A 213 16.17 -9.66 13.31
N LYS A 214 16.21 -10.96 13.61
CA LYS A 214 16.84 -11.97 12.76
C LYS A 214 15.85 -12.68 11.83
N GLY A 215 14.54 -12.52 12.01
CA GLY A 215 13.52 -13.31 11.34
C GLY A 215 13.46 -14.77 11.82
N ASP A 216 14.07 -15.08 12.96
CA ASP A 216 14.05 -16.41 13.59
C ASP A 216 12.73 -16.70 14.31
N TYR A 217 11.93 -15.67 14.58
CA TYR A 217 10.63 -15.73 15.24
C TYR A 217 9.62 -14.87 14.51
N TYR A 218 8.42 -15.42 14.36
CA TYR A 218 7.26 -14.76 13.77
C TYR A 218 6.04 -14.95 14.66
N LEU A 219 5.24 -13.91 14.81
CA LEU A 219 3.93 -13.94 15.47
C LEU A 219 2.95 -13.09 14.67
N SER A 220 1.80 -13.63 14.32
CA SER A 220 0.69 -12.83 13.80
C SER A 220 -0.61 -13.10 14.55
N ILE A 221 -1.46 -12.07 14.55
CA ILE A 221 -2.83 -12.14 15.01
C ILE A 221 -3.68 -11.62 13.85
N GLY A 222 -4.56 -12.49 13.34
CA GLY A 222 -5.61 -12.17 12.39
C GLY A 222 -6.98 -12.25 13.07
N VAL A 223 -7.87 -11.36 12.68
CA VAL A 223 -9.25 -11.29 13.15
C VAL A 223 -10.14 -11.20 11.93
N GLU A 224 -11.07 -12.15 11.80
CA GLU A 224 -12.03 -12.21 10.71
C GLU A 224 -13.44 -12.09 11.29
N GLU A 225 -14.31 -11.29 10.66
CA GLU A 225 -15.73 -11.23 11.03
C GLU A 225 -16.37 -12.61 10.78
N GLN A 226 -17.01 -13.17 11.80
CA GLN A 226 -17.59 -14.50 11.76
C GLN A 226 -18.82 -14.56 12.68
N GLU A 227 -19.97 -14.16 12.13
CA GLU A 227 -21.25 -14.16 12.83
C GLU A 227 -21.84 -15.56 12.98
N ASP A 228 -21.69 -16.39 11.94
CA ASP A 228 -22.17 -17.77 11.95
C ASP A 228 -21.31 -18.63 12.87
N THR A 229 -21.95 -19.42 13.73
CA THR A 229 -21.26 -20.33 14.64
C THR A 229 -20.59 -21.45 13.84
N LEU A 230 -19.27 -21.55 13.95
CA LEU A 230 -18.48 -22.62 13.35
C LEU A 230 -18.34 -23.79 14.33
N ASP A 231 -18.38 -25.00 13.79
CA ASP A 231 -18.00 -26.18 14.55
C ASP A 231 -16.47 -26.38 14.60
N ALA A 232 -16.03 -27.40 15.34
CA ALA A 232 -14.61 -27.65 15.55
C ALA A 232 -13.87 -28.07 14.27
N ASP A 233 -14.56 -28.78 13.37
CA ASP A 233 -13.97 -29.29 12.14
C ASP A 233 -13.86 -28.15 11.11
N GLU A 234 -14.87 -27.28 11.01
CA GLU A 234 -14.82 -26.08 10.15
C GLU A 234 -13.65 -25.14 10.53
N VAL A 235 -13.46 -24.86 11.82
CA VAL A 235 -12.31 -24.04 12.28
C VAL A 235 -10.98 -24.75 12.00
N LEU A 236 -10.96 -26.08 12.07
CA LEU A 236 -9.75 -26.86 11.81
C LEU A 236 -9.38 -26.86 10.32
N GLU A 237 -10.37 -26.96 9.43
CA GLU A 237 -10.20 -26.82 7.99
C GLU A 237 -9.55 -25.47 7.65
N THR A 238 -10.05 -24.37 8.24
CA THR A 238 -9.41 -23.04 8.07
C THR A 238 -7.93 -23.05 8.46
N LEU A 239 -7.57 -23.68 9.58
CA LEU A 239 -6.17 -23.76 10.03
C LEU A 239 -5.30 -24.67 9.14
N VAL A 240 -5.89 -25.70 8.52
CA VAL A 240 -5.19 -26.57 7.57
C VAL A 240 -4.85 -25.81 6.30
N ASP A 241 -5.74 -24.94 5.82
CA ASP A 241 -5.49 -24.09 4.66
C ASP A 241 -4.28 -23.17 4.87
N TYR A 242 -4.13 -22.59 6.08
CA TYR A 242 -2.94 -21.81 6.45
C TYR A 242 -1.62 -22.62 6.45
N ALA A 243 -1.70 -23.94 6.46
CA ALA A 243 -0.56 -24.86 6.49
C ALA A 243 -0.46 -25.72 5.21
N GLU A 244 -1.15 -25.36 4.12
CA GLU A 244 -1.29 -26.19 2.91
C GLU A 244 0.05 -26.60 2.26
N ASP A 245 1.05 -25.72 2.35
CA ASP A 245 2.39 -25.93 1.79
C ASP A 245 3.35 -26.66 2.76
N ASP A 246 2.93 -26.89 3.99
CA ASP A 246 3.75 -27.44 5.06
C ASP A 246 3.38 -28.89 5.42
N THR A 247 4.31 -29.59 6.08
CA THR A 247 3.98 -30.88 6.69
C THR A 247 3.30 -30.68 8.04
N ILE A 248 2.03 -31.05 8.16
CA ILE A 248 1.35 -31.09 9.46
C ILE A 248 1.95 -32.18 10.36
N VAL A 249 2.34 -31.81 11.57
CA VAL A 249 3.05 -32.69 12.54
C VAL A 249 2.33 -32.88 13.87
N ASP A 250 1.32 -32.06 14.18
CA ASP A 250 0.43 -32.21 15.33
C ASP A 250 -0.89 -31.49 15.02
N MET A 251 -2.02 -32.07 15.41
CA MET A 251 -3.34 -31.50 15.15
C MET A 251 -4.27 -31.95 16.27
N LYS A 252 -4.63 -31.02 17.15
CA LYS A 252 -5.55 -31.28 18.28
C LYS A 252 -5.93 -29.98 18.95
N PRO A 253 -7.13 -29.88 19.55
CA PRO A 253 -7.49 -28.72 20.35
C PRO A 253 -6.56 -28.55 21.56
N VAL A 254 -6.42 -27.31 22.01
CA VAL A 254 -5.69 -26.94 23.23
C VAL A 254 -6.54 -26.03 24.11
N THR A 255 -6.68 -26.37 25.38
CA THR A 255 -7.37 -25.52 26.36
C THR A 255 -6.37 -24.81 27.26
N LYS A 256 -6.41 -23.47 27.26
CA LYS A 256 -5.54 -22.62 28.08
C LYS A 256 -6.35 -21.49 28.68
N ASN A 257 -6.20 -21.25 29.99
CA ASN A 257 -6.87 -20.16 30.71
C ASN A 257 -8.39 -20.11 30.48
N GLY A 258 -9.04 -21.28 30.33
CA GLY A 258 -10.49 -21.38 30.10
C GLY A 258 -10.94 -21.18 28.64
N VAL A 259 -10.01 -20.97 27.70
CA VAL A 259 -10.29 -20.86 26.27
C VAL A 259 -9.82 -22.13 25.56
N THR A 260 -10.68 -22.72 24.74
CA THR A 260 -10.34 -23.88 23.89
C THR A 260 -10.11 -23.38 22.47
N TYR A 261 -8.92 -23.64 21.97
CA TYR A 261 -8.51 -23.33 20.60
C TYR A 261 -8.49 -24.61 19.78
N GLN A 262 -8.92 -24.55 18.53
CA GLN A 262 -8.43 -25.51 17.55
C GLN A 262 -6.98 -25.19 17.22
N ARG A 263 -6.19 -26.22 16.93
CA ARG A 263 -4.75 -26.04 16.73
C ARG A 263 -4.17 -27.03 15.73
N VAL A 264 -3.35 -26.47 14.85
CA VAL A 264 -2.51 -27.18 13.88
C VAL A 264 -1.05 -26.80 14.16
N VAL A 265 -0.15 -27.76 14.05
CA VAL A 265 1.29 -27.52 14.04
C VAL A 265 1.84 -28.03 12.74
N SER A 266 2.57 -27.17 12.03
CA SER A 266 3.21 -27.52 10.77
C SER A 266 4.74 -27.44 10.88
N LYS A 267 5.40 -28.03 9.90
CA LYS A 267 6.82 -27.90 9.63
C LYS A 267 7.01 -27.54 8.16
N SER A 268 7.59 -26.39 7.91
CA SER A 268 7.94 -25.92 6.59
C SER A 268 9.25 -26.54 6.07
N TYR A 269 9.46 -26.48 4.76
CA TYR A 269 10.63 -27.07 4.11
C TYR A 269 11.96 -26.42 4.53
N ASP A 270 11.94 -25.13 4.85
CA ASP A 270 13.09 -24.34 5.32
C ASP A 270 13.45 -24.59 6.79
N GLY A 271 12.70 -25.45 7.49
CA GLY A 271 12.98 -25.84 8.87
C GLY A 271 12.31 -24.99 9.94
N PHE A 272 11.41 -24.08 9.53
CA PHE A 272 10.49 -23.44 10.46
C PHE A 272 9.42 -24.41 10.95
N TYR A 273 8.94 -24.16 12.16
CA TYR A 273 7.76 -24.80 12.72
C TYR A 273 6.77 -23.71 13.09
N TYR A 274 5.49 -23.94 12.77
CA TYR A 274 4.39 -23.02 13.08
C TYR A 274 3.37 -23.69 14.01
N ASP A 275 2.89 -22.96 15.01
CA ASP A 275 1.77 -23.31 15.89
C ASP A 275 0.62 -22.34 15.56
N TYR A 276 -0.38 -22.85 14.86
CA TYR A 276 -1.58 -22.11 14.47
C TYR A 276 -2.67 -22.41 15.48
N ARG A 277 -3.33 -21.38 15.99
CA ARG A 277 -4.45 -21.51 16.92
C ARG A 277 -5.59 -20.63 16.48
N SER A 278 -6.78 -21.18 16.47
CA SER A 278 -7.98 -20.42 16.18
C SER A 278 -9.08 -20.64 17.20
N VAL A 279 -9.83 -19.57 17.49
CA VAL A 279 -10.99 -19.59 18.39
C VAL A 279 -12.03 -18.59 17.88
N GLN A 280 -13.30 -18.98 17.88
CA GLN A 280 -14.40 -18.07 17.60
C GLN A 280 -14.93 -17.45 18.89
N ALA A 281 -15.06 -16.12 18.94
CA ALA A 281 -15.70 -15.39 20.03
C ALA A 281 -16.06 -13.95 19.64
N ASN A 282 -17.06 -13.37 20.30
CA ASN A 282 -17.49 -11.98 20.09
C ASN A 282 -17.91 -11.62 18.65
N GLY A 283 -18.30 -12.61 17.83
CA GLY A 283 -18.61 -12.41 16.40
C GLY A 283 -17.38 -12.40 15.49
N TYR A 284 -16.22 -12.86 16.00
CA TYR A 284 -14.97 -12.94 15.24
C TYR A 284 -14.34 -14.33 15.34
N LEU A 285 -13.60 -14.71 14.30
CA LEU A 285 -12.63 -15.80 14.31
C LEU A 285 -11.23 -15.19 14.52
N TYR A 286 -10.58 -15.52 15.64
CA TYR A 286 -9.22 -15.06 15.93
C TYR A 286 -8.24 -16.15 15.55
N THR A 287 -7.32 -15.86 14.64
CA THR A 287 -6.25 -16.77 14.23
C THR A 287 -4.90 -16.24 14.69
N ILE A 288 -4.21 -16.98 15.55
CA ILE A 288 -2.90 -16.65 16.09
C ILE A 288 -1.89 -17.63 15.55
N ILE A 289 -0.86 -17.13 14.88
CA ILE A 289 0.18 -17.95 14.26
C ILE A 289 1.49 -17.58 14.91
N PHE A 290 2.20 -18.56 15.45
CA PHE A 290 3.56 -18.38 15.94
C PHE A 290 4.51 -19.34 15.24
N GLY A 291 5.54 -18.77 14.62
CA GLY A 291 6.58 -19.52 13.94
C GLY A 291 7.93 -19.32 14.61
N LYS A 292 8.75 -20.36 14.62
CA LYS A 292 10.21 -20.22 14.80
C LYS A 292 10.99 -21.33 14.12
N ALA A 293 12.27 -21.07 13.87
CA ALA A 293 13.22 -22.14 13.60
C ALA A 293 13.30 -23.09 14.81
N ALA A 294 12.96 -24.37 14.61
CA ALA A 294 12.92 -25.36 15.68
C ALA A 294 13.38 -26.74 15.19
N LYS A 295 13.83 -27.59 16.12
CA LYS A 295 14.25 -28.96 15.79
C LYS A 295 13.13 -29.99 15.94
N SER A 296 12.06 -29.63 16.65
CA SER A 296 10.94 -30.51 16.96
C SER A 296 9.74 -29.72 17.47
N VAL A 297 8.57 -30.36 17.51
CA VAL A 297 7.36 -29.80 18.15
C VAL A 297 7.60 -29.49 19.64
N ALA A 298 8.41 -30.29 20.35
CA ALA A 298 8.74 -30.01 21.75
C ALA A 298 9.57 -28.73 21.92
N ASP A 299 10.47 -28.45 20.98
CA ASP A 299 11.26 -27.22 20.94
C ASP A 299 10.36 -26.00 20.62
N LEU A 300 9.42 -26.12 19.68
CA LEU A 300 8.39 -25.11 19.44
C LEU A 300 7.57 -24.82 20.70
N ASN A 301 7.04 -25.87 21.33
CA ASN A 301 6.19 -25.79 22.51
C ASN A 301 6.89 -25.13 23.72
N SER A 302 8.23 -25.17 23.81
CA SER A 302 8.97 -24.45 24.85
C SER A 302 8.74 -22.93 24.82
N SER A 303 8.27 -22.40 23.69
CA SER A 303 7.98 -20.98 23.46
C SER A 303 6.46 -20.66 23.45
N SER A 304 5.59 -21.63 23.74
CA SER A 304 4.13 -21.48 23.61
C SER A 304 3.48 -20.53 24.63
N SER A 305 4.24 -20.06 25.63
CA SER A 305 3.72 -19.18 26.69
C SER A 305 3.09 -17.89 26.16
N ILE A 306 3.55 -17.38 25.01
CA ILE A 306 2.99 -16.21 24.36
C ILE A 306 1.61 -16.50 23.77
N LEU A 307 1.45 -17.65 23.09
CA LEU A 307 0.17 -18.12 22.55
C LEU A 307 -0.83 -18.44 23.67
N ASP A 308 -0.35 -19.07 24.75
CA ASP A 308 -1.17 -19.42 25.92
C ASP A 308 -1.72 -18.17 26.65
N SER A 309 -1.15 -17.00 26.39
CA SER A 309 -1.59 -15.74 27.00
C SER A 309 -2.72 -15.03 26.26
N PHE A 310 -3.00 -15.41 25.00
CA PHE A 310 -4.08 -14.84 24.22
C PHE A 310 -5.43 -15.09 24.89
N LYS A 311 -6.32 -14.10 24.80
CA LYS A 311 -7.71 -14.16 25.25
C LYS A 311 -8.59 -13.34 24.31
N PRO A 312 -9.77 -13.84 23.89
CA PRO A 312 -10.77 -13.06 23.17
C PRO A 312 -11.58 -12.18 24.14
N SER A 313 -10.87 -11.40 24.97
CA SER A 313 -11.46 -10.34 25.79
C SER A 313 -10.46 -9.19 25.97
N PHE A 314 -11.00 -7.99 26.13
CA PHE A 314 -10.24 -6.76 26.38
C PHE A 314 -10.74 -6.10 27.67
N ASP A 315 -9.83 -5.82 28.62
CA ASP A 315 -10.14 -5.13 29.86
C ASP A 315 -9.61 -3.69 29.84
N ALA A 316 -10.49 -2.74 29.54
CA ALA A 316 -10.16 -1.32 29.48
C ALA A 316 -9.69 -0.73 30.83
N ALA A 317 -9.96 -1.39 31.96
CA ALA A 317 -9.48 -0.94 33.27
C ALA A 317 -8.03 -1.40 33.55
N ASN A 318 -7.50 -2.36 32.80
CA ASN A 318 -6.16 -2.88 32.98
C ASN A 318 -5.10 -1.87 32.50
N LYS A 319 -4.46 -1.19 33.46
CA LYS A 319 -3.43 -0.18 33.16
C LYS A 319 -2.18 -0.75 32.47
N SER A 320 -1.92 -2.04 32.59
CA SER A 320 -0.80 -2.72 31.92
C SER A 320 -1.13 -3.13 30.48
N LEU A 321 -2.39 -3.03 30.05
CA LEU A 321 -2.85 -3.32 28.70
C LEU A 321 -2.70 -2.07 27.81
N LYS A 322 -1.96 -2.22 26.71
CA LYS A 322 -1.89 -1.24 25.64
C LYS A 322 -2.99 -1.58 24.63
N ASP A 323 -3.86 -0.61 24.37
CA ASP A 323 -4.83 -0.71 23.29
C ASP A 323 -4.15 -0.36 21.97
N LEU A 324 -4.19 -1.30 21.02
CA LEU A 324 -3.63 -1.19 19.69
C LEU A 324 -4.66 -0.77 18.65
N THR A 325 -5.93 -0.59 19.04
CA THR A 325 -6.98 -0.27 18.08
C THR A 325 -6.67 1.02 17.33
N LYS A 326 -6.82 0.96 16.00
CA LYS A 326 -6.78 2.13 15.12
C LYS A 326 -8.15 2.76 14.93
N ILE A 327 -9.21 2.04 15.33
CA ILE A 327 -10.59 2.41 15.11
C ILE A 327 -11.08 3.28 16.26
N LYS A 328 -11.61 4.47 15.94
CA LYS A 328 -12.18 5.41 16.90
C LYS A 328 -13.54 5.85 16.39
N ASP A 329 -14.58 5.61 17.18
CA ASP A 329 -15.96 5.93 16.82
C ASP A 329 -16.37 5.33 15.45
N GLY A 330 -15.89 4.13 15.13
CA GLY A 330 -16.15 3.43 13.87
C GLY A 330 -15.32 3.92 12.68
N LEU A 331 -14.38 4.84 12.89
CA LEU A 331 -13.55 5.44 11.85
C LEU A 331 -12.07 5.09 12.03
N ILE A 332 -11.35 5.04 10.91
CA ILE A 332 -9.90 4.97 10.85
C ILE A 332 -9.34 6.26 10.24
N ALA A 333 -8.19 6.69 10.75
CA ALA A 333 -7.55 7.91 10.28
C ALA A 333 -6.51 7.61 9.20
N PHE A 334 -6.60 8.33 8.09
CA PHE A 334 -5.62 8.30 7.01
C PHE A 334 -4.83 9.60 6.99
N LYS A 335 -3.54 9.50 6.66
CA LYS A 335 -2.64 10.64 6.58
C LYS A 335 -1.64 10.40 5.45
N GLN A 336 -1.47 11.42 4.61
CA GLN A 336 -0.54 11.44 3.50
C GLN A 336 0.35 12.66 3.67
N ASP A 337 1.49 12.44 4.32
CA ASP A 337 2.32 13.52 4.85
C ASP A 337 2.89 14.36 3.71
N GLU A 338 3.38 13.73 2.65
CA GLU A 338 3.96 14.36 1.46
C GLU A 338 2.99 15.38 0.83
N TYR A 339 1.69 15.04 0.82
CA TYR A 339 0.62 15.83 0.24
C TYR A 339 -0.09 16.76 1.25
N GLY A 340 0.26 16.69 2.54
CA GLY A 340 -0.41 17.46 3.60
C GLY A 340 -1.88 17.10 3.75
N ILE A 341 -2.26 15.86 3.43
CA ILE A 341 -3.62 15.37 3.48
C ILE A 341 -3.84 14.57 4.76
N SER A 342 -5.00 14.76 5.40
CA SER A 342 -5.50 13.86 6.44
C SER A 342 -7.02 13.80 6.42
N PHE A 343 -7.60 12.64 6.69
CA PHE A 343 -9.05 12.44 6.73
C PHE A 343 -9.37 11.18 7.53
N SER A 344 -10.66 10.87 7.70
CA SER A 344 -11.09 9.63 8.33
C SER A 344 -12.25 9.00 7.57
N LEU A 345 -12.18 7.69 7.40
CA LEU A 345 -13.22 6.89 6.74
C LEU A 345 -13.69 5.78 7.69
N PRO A 346 -14.84 5.16 7.43
CA PRO A 346 -15.27 3.96 8.15
C PRO A 346 -14.20 2.87 8.17
N TYR A 347 -14.17 2.06 9.22
CA TYR A 347 -13.09 1.07 9.45
C TYR A 347 -12.97 -0.01 8.37
N ASN A 348 -14.03 -0.25 7.61
CA ASN A 348 -14.04 -1.17 6.47
C ASN A 348 -13.33 -0.62 5.22
N TRP A 349 -12.68 0.55 5.33
CA TRP A 349 -11.85 1.12 4.27
C TRP A 349 -10.39 0.72 4.38
N SER A 350 -9.73 0.63 3.23
CA SER A 350 -8.30 0.38 3.08
C SER A 350 -7.68 1.36 2.09
N GLY A 351 -6.39 1.61 2.24
CA GLY A 351 -5.59 2.31 1.23
C GLY A 351 -4.91 1.31 0.29
N SER A 352 -4.50 1.76 -0.89
CA SER A 352 -3.61 1.00 -1.78
C SER A 352 -2.33 0.57 -1.05
N TYR A 353 -1.75 -0.56 -1.47
CA TYR A 353 -0.50 -1.10 -0.89
C TYR A 353 0.73 -0.25 -1.23
N ASP A 354 0.60 0.69 -2.17
CA ASP A 354 1.63 1.67 -2.52
C ASP A 354 1.26 3.03 -1.89
N ASP A 355 2.02 3.43 -0.87
CA ASP A 355 1.82 4.70 -0.15
C ASP A 355 1.84 5.94 -1.08
N SER A 356 2.31 5.81 -2.33
CA SER A 356 2.31 6.88 -3.32
C SER A 356 0.96 7.14 -4.00
N GLU A 357 0.03 6.19 -3.95
CA GLU A 357 -1.29 6.30 -4.58
C GLU A 357 -2.32 6.86 -3.60
N LEU A 358 -2.94 8.00 -3.96
CA LEU A 358 -4.05 8.59 -3.24
C LEU A 358 -5.38 7.87 -3.58
N TYR A 359 -5.40 6.55 -3.39
CA TYR A 359 -6.51 5.65 -3.69
C TYR A 359 -6.91 4.83 -2.46
N TYR A 360 -8.20 4.81 -2.19
CA TYR A 360 -8.82 4.13 -1.04
C TYR A 360 -10.09 3.42 -1.49
N TYR A 361 -10.39 2.29 -0.87
CA TYR A 361 -11.55 1.47 -1.20
C TYR A 361 -12.16 0.85 0.05
N SER A 362 -13.46 0.64 0.04
CA SER A 362 -14.18 -0.13 1.06
C SER A 362 -14.22 -1.62 0.70
N ASP A 363 -14.61 -2.45 1.66
CA ASP A 363 -15.03 -3.85 1.40
C ASP A 363 -16.35 -3.97 0.60
N LYS A 364 -17.03 -2.85 0.36
CA LYS A 364 -18.21 -2.72 -0.50
C LYS A 364 -17.83 -2.17 -1.88
N SER A 365 -18.76 -1.47 -2.53
CA SER A 365 -18.55 -0.84 -3.83
C SER A 365 -17.99 0.57 -3.78
N GLU A 366 -17.65 1.09 -2.59
CA GLU A 366 -17.27 2.48 -2.41
C GLU A 366 -15.76 2.67 -2.62
N GLU A 367 -15.39 3.68 -3.41
CA GLU A 367 -14.00 4.03 -3.74
C GLU A 367 -13.76 5.54 -3.64
N LEU A 368 -12.52 5.92 -3.32
CA LEU A 368 -12.06 7.30 -3.21
C LEU A 368 -10.71 7.48 -3.91
N TYR A 369 -10.67 8.41 -4.86
CA TYR A 369 -9.47 8.87 -5.55
C TYR A 369 -9.21 10.33 -5.24
N MET A 370 -7.95 10.73 -5.16
CA MET A 370 -7.59 12.14 -5.05
C MET A 370 -6.44 12.48 -5.98
N TYR A 371 -6.52 13.66 -6.59
CA TYR A 371 -5.53 14.15 -7.53
C TYR A 371 -5.13 15.58 -7.19
N ILE A 372 -3.84 15.85 -7.34
CA ILE A 372 -3.27 17.20 -7.26
C ILE A 372 -2.47 17.42 -8.53
N PHE A 373 -2.93 18.36 -9.35
CA PHE A 373 -2.28 18.73 -10.61
C PHE A 373 -1.95 20.22 -10.60
N SER A 374 -0.96 20.60 -11.40
CA SER A 374 -0.70 21.98 -11.74
C SER A 374 -1.91 22.58 -12.42
N LEU A 375 -2.25 23.80 -12.00
CA LEU A 375 -3.32 24.59 -12.58
C LEU A 375 -2.90 25.08 -13.96
N HIS A 376 -3.70 24.78 -14.98
CA HIS A 376 -3.51 25.39 -16.30
C HIS A 376 -3.86 26.89 -16.24
N GLU A 377 -3.11 27.72 -16.97
CA GLU A 377 -3.26 29.18 -16.93
C GLU A 377 -4.70 29.61 -17.27
N GLY A 378 -5.31 30.38 -16.36
CA GLY A 378 -6.67 30.90 -16.51
C GLY A 378 -7.78 29.94 -16.04
N ASP A 379 -7.46 28.70 -15.66
CA ASP A 379 -8.48 27.78 -15.15
C ASP A 379 -9.03 28.20 -13.78
N THR A 380 -10.34 27.98 -13.62
CA THR A 380 -11.06 28.09 -12.36
C THR A 380 -11.76 26.76 -12.06
N ALA A 381 -12.28 26.60 -10.85
CA ALA A 381 -13.06 25.41 -10.52
C ALA A 381 -14.28 25.24 -11.45
N ASP A 382 -14.91 26.34 -11.90
CA ASP A 382 -16.01 26.31 -12.87
C ASP A 382 -15.57 25.86 -14.26
N THR A 383 -14.44 26.37 -14.78
CA THR A 383 -13.98 25.98 -16.13
C THR A 383 -13.55 24.52 -16.16
N ILE A 384 -12.89 24.05 -15.10
CA ILE A 384 -12.48 22.64 -14.95
C ILE A 384 -13.73 21.75 -14.87
N ALA A 385 -14.68 22.04 -13.98
CA ALA A 385 -15.91 21.26 -13.86
C ALA A 385 -16.70 21.20 -15.18
N ALA A 386 -16.80 22.33 -15.90
CA ALA A 386 -17.46 22.37 -17.21
C ALA A 386 -16.74 21.49 -18.25
N ARG A 387 -15.40 21.52 -18.29
CA ARG A 387 -14.59 20.70 -19.18
C ARG A 387 -14.75 19.20 -18.88
N ASP A 388 -14.68 18.82 -17.61
CA ASP A 388 -14.82 17.42 -17.19
C ASP A 388 -16.24 16.89 -17.44
N MET A 389 -17.29 17.69 -17.19
CA MET A 389 -18.66 17.33 -17.57
C MET A 389 -18.84 17.15 -19.08
N ALA A 390 -18.22 18.00 -19.91
CA ALA A 390 -18.27 17.85 -21.36
C ALA A 390 -17.56 16.56 -21.81
N ARG A 391 -16.39 16.26 -21.23
CA ARG A 391 -15.64 15.03 -21.51
C ARG A 391 -16.42 13.79 -21.11
N PHE A 392 -17.06 13.81 -19.93
CA PHE A 392 -17.94 12.72 -19.46
C PHE A 392 -19.07 12.44 -20.46
N LYS A 393 -19.82 13.47 -20.86
CA LYS A 393 -20.93 13.34 -21.83
C LYS A 393 -20.47 12.84 -23.19
N GLN A 394 -19.29 13.28 -23.64
CA GLN A 394 -18.73 12.84 -24.92
C GLN A 394 -18.39 11.34 -24.92
N ASN A 395 -18.01 10.78 -23.77
CA ASN A 395 -17.44 9.44 -23.68
C ASN A 395 -18.38 8.38 -23.10
N PHE A 396 -19.37 8.74 -22.27
CA PHE A 396 -20.28 7.78 -21.64
C PHE A 396 -21.66 7.78 -22.29
N LYS A 397 -22.03 6.66 -22.91
CA LYS A 397 -23.32 6.43 -23.57
C LYS A 397 -24.46 6.24 -22.58
N TYR A 398 -24.26 5.41 -21.55
CA TYR A 398 -25.25 5.16 -20.51
C TYR A 398 -24.96 6.07 -19.32
N SER A 399 -25.34 7.33 -19.46
CA SER A 399 -25.10 8.38 -18.46
C SER A 399 -26.36 9.20 -18.22
N LYS A 400 -26.46 9.82 -17.04
CA LYS A 400 -27.44 10.87 -16.73
C LYS A 400 -26.76 12.24 -16.86
N GLU A 401 -27.58 13.28 -16.98
CA GLU A 401 -27.09 14.66 -16.97
C GLU A 401 -26.37 14.95 -15.65
N PRO A 402 -25.10 15.41 -15.67
CA PRO A 402 -24.37 15.71 -14.44
C PRO A 402 -25.04 16.84 -13.65
N GLU A 403 -25.10 16.68 -12.34
CA GLU A 403 -25.59 17.73 -11.43
C GLU A 403 -24.41 18.50 -10.87
N VAL A 404 -24.40 19.83 -10.99
CA VAL A 404 -23.32 20.68 -10.49
C VAL A 404 -23.85 21.67 -9.46
N SER A 405 -23.09 21.86 -8.39
CA SER A 405 -23.39 22.82 -7.33
C SER A 405 -22.13 23.50 -6.81
N ASP A 406 -22.30 24.67 -6.19
CA ASP A 406 -21.25 25.34 -5.44
C ASP A 406 -21.09 24.69 -4.06
N THR A 407 -19.85 24.57 -3.59
CA THR A 407 -19.55 24.07 -2.25
C THR A 407 -18.35 24.80 -1.65
N THR A 408 -18.09 24.55 -0.37
CA THR A 408 -16.86 24.97 0.30
C THR A 408 -16.09 23.72 0.71
N TRP A 409 -14.82 23.64 0.31
CA TRP A 409 -13.96 22.51 0.60
C TRP A 409 -12.64 23.02 1.17
N ASN A 410 -12.23 22.55 2.36
CA ASN A 410 -11.06 23.08 3.08
C ASN A 410 -11.03 24.62 3.23
N GLY A 411 -12.19 25.24 3.41
CA GLY A 411 -12.30 26.69 3.58
C GLY A 411 -12.09 27.51 2.30
N ILE A 412 -12.05 26.88 1.13
CA ILE A 412 -12.01 27.56 -0.17
C ILE A 412 -13.25 27.24 -1.01
N PRO A 413 -13.67 28.14 -1.92
CA PRO A 413 -14.72 27.84 -2.89
C PRO A 413 -14.33 26.65 -3.78
N ALA A 414 -15.30 25.78 -4.06
CA ALA A 414 -15.13 24.59 -4.88
C ALA A 414 -16.43 24.26 -5.63
N LYS A 415 -16.35 23.36 -6.62
CA LYS A 415 -17.51 22.76 -7.30
C LYS A 415 -17.70 21.33 -6.82
N LEU A 416 -18.94 20.95 -6.58
CA LEU A 416 -19.35 19.55 -6.43
C LEU A 416 -20.13 19.14 -7.67
N VAL A 417 -19.62 18.15 -8.39
CA VAL A 417 -20.28 17.55 -9.55
C VAL A 417 -20.68 16.11 -9.21
N LYS A 418 -21.95 15.77 -9.43
CA LYS A 418 -22.46 14.41 -9.33
C LYS A 418 -22.64 13.83 -10.73
N TYR A 419 -21.93 12.76 -11.01
CA TYR A 419 -22.10 11.94 -12.20
C TYR A 419 -22.90 10.69 -11.85
N ALA A 420 -23.63 10.18 -12.84
CA ALA A 420 -24.26 8.87 -12.76
C ALA A 420 -24.16 8.18 -14.12
N TYR A 421 -23.59 6.98 -14.14
CA TYR A 421 -23.39 6.20 -15.36
C TYR A 421 -23.50 4.70 -15.11
N SER A 422 -23.53 3.92 -16.18
CA SER A 422 -23.58 2.46 -16.13
C SER A 422 -22.65 1.85 -17.15
N MET A 423 -21.93 0.80 -16.76
CA MET A 423 -21.04 0.04 -17.64
C MET A 423 -21.79 -1.01 -18.48
N ASP A 424 -22.99 -1.40 -18.05
CA ASP A 424 -23.79 -2.48 -18.65
C ASP A 424 -25.27 -2.12 -18.86
N SER A 425 -25.62 -0.84 -18.71
CA SER A 425 -26.98 -0.27 -18.69
C SER A 425 -27.90 -0.70 -17.54
N LYS A 426 -27.41 -1.54 -16.61
CA LYS A 426 -28.21 -2.14 -15.53
C LYS A 426 -27.73 -1.69 -14.16
N LYS A 427 -26.45 -1.89 -13.87
CA LYS A 427 -25.82 -1.45 -12.62
C LYS A 427 -25.35 -0.02 -12.78
N TRP A 428 -25.89 0.86 -11.95
CA TRP A 428 -25.56 2.28 -11.97
C TRP A 428 -24.52 2.59 -10.90
N ILE A 429 -23.59 3.45 -11.27
CA ILE A 429 -22.54 4.01 -10.41
C ILE A 429 -22.89 5.48 -10.23
N THR A 430 -22.87 5.94 -8.99
CA THR A 430 -22.90 7.36 -8.63
C THR A 430 -21.49 7.78 -8.28
N GLU A 431 -21.06 8.94 -8.78
CA GLU A 431 -19.71 9.46 -8.56
C GLU A 431 -19.75 10.96 -8.23
N TYR A 432 -19.14 11.34 -7.10
CA TYR A 432 -19.04 12.71 -6.62
C TYR A 432 -17.62 13.24 -6.84
N HIS A 433 -17.50 14.31 -7.63
CA HIS A 433 -16.27 15.05 -7.85
C HIS A 433 -16.30 16.35 -7.06
N VAL A 434 -15.31 16.57 -6.19
CA VAL A 434 -15.03 17.90 -5.66
C VAL A 434 -13.84 18.47 -6.41
N VAL A 435 -14.04 19.64 -7.03
CA VAL A 435 -13.00 20.35 -7.79
C VAL A 435 -12.73 21.70 -7.12
N ALA A 436 -11.47 21.93 -6.75
CA ALA A 436 -11.04 23.18 -6.13
C ALA A 436 -9.72 23.67 -6.73
N VAL A 437 -9.48 24.98 -6.64
CA VAL A 437 -8.27 25.63 -7.16
C VAL A 437 -7.66 26.52 -6.08
N LYS A 438 -6.35 26.40 -5.84
CA LYS A 438 -5.61 27.26 -4.92
C LYS A 438 -4.15 27.37 -5.34
N GLY A 439 -3.66 28.61 -5.45
CA GLY A 439 -2.29 28.86 -5.89
C GLY A 439 -2.08 28.36 -7.31
N ASN A 440 -1.02 27.56 -7.52
CA ASN A 440 -0.66 27.00 -8.83
C ASN A 440 -1.21 25.58 -9.03
N TYR A 441 -2.19 25.14 -8.23
CA TYR A 441 -2.69 23.77 -8.28
C TYR A 441 -4.22 23.73 -8.36
N LYS A 442 -4.70 22.70 -9.05
CA LYS A 442 -6.06 22.19 -8.95
C LYS A 442 -6.07 20.90 -8.12
N TYR A 443 -7.17 20.70 -7.41
CA TYR A 443 -7.39 19.59 -6.52
C TYR A 443 -8.70 18.91 -6.89
N GLN A 444 -8.66 17.59 -7.01
CA GLN A 444 -9.83 16.78 -7.32
C GLN A 444 -9.95 15.63 -6.32
N THR A 445 -11.16 15.41 -5.81
CA THR A 445 -11.50 14.18 -5.10
C THR A 445 -12.67 13.51 -5.80
N ILE A 446 -12.54 12.23 -6.09
CA ILE A 446 -13.56 11.42 -6.76
C ILE A 446 -14.01 10.35 -5.79
N TYR A 447 -15.28 10.37 -5.39
CA TYR A 447 -15.88 9.35 -4.53
C TYR A 447 -16.97 8.64 -5.29
N ASN A 448 -16.86 7.33 -5.52
CA ASN A 448 -17.86 6.57 -6.25
C ASN A 448 -18.43 5.41 -5.42
N PHE A 449 -19.63 4.96 -5.79
CA PHE A 449 -20.31 3.80 -5.23
C PHE A 449 -21.40 3.30 -6.19
N LEU A 450 -21.80 2.04 -6.05
CA LEU A 450 -22.96 1.51 -6.77
C LEU A 450 -24.26 2.05 -6.18
N ASP A 451 -25.27 2.30 -7.03
CA ASP A 451 -26.58 2.81 -6.60
C ASP A 451 -27.29 1.87 -5.60
N GLU A 452 -26.94 0.58 -5.56
CA GLU A 452 -27.45 -0.37 -4.54
C GLU A 452 -26.93 -0.05 -3.13
N ASP A 453 -25.78 0.61 -3.02
CA ASP A 453 -25.16 1.08 -1.78
C ASP A 453 -25.42 2.58 -1.52
N ALA A 454 -26.38 3.22 -2.21
CA ALA A 454 -26.54 4.67 -2.20
C ALA A 454 -26.66 5.30 -0.79
N VAL A 455 -27.31 4.60 0.16
CA VAL A 455 -27.46 5.09 1.54
C VAL A 455 -26.11 5.15 2.25
N SER A 456 -25.28 4.09 2.16
CA SER A 456 -23.96 4.09 2.79
C SER A 456 -22.98 4.96 2.04
N GLY A 457 -22.98 4.92 0.71
CA GLY A 457 -22.12 5.74 -0.14
C GLY A 457 -22.31 7.25 0.07
N GLU A 458 -23.56 7.73 0.14
CA GLU A 458 -23.81 9.15 0.43
C GLU A 458 -23.41 9.56 1.85
N ALA A 459 -23.58 8.67 2.83
CA ALA A 459 -23.16 8.91 4.21
C ALA A 459 -21.63 8.94 4.32
N GLY A 460 -20.95 7.99 3.66
CA GLY A 460 -19.50 7.88 3.60
C GLY A 460 -18.86 9.09 2.91
N PHE A 461 -19.43 9.57 1.80
CA PHE A 461 -18.97 10.80 1.15
C PHE A 461 -19.07 12.03 2.07
N LYS A 462 -20.20 12.19 2.78
CA LYS A 462 -20.37 13.30 3.75
C LYS A 462 -19.37 13.19 4.91
N GLN A 463 -19.15 11.97 5.42
CA GLN A 463 -18.17 11.68 6.47
C GLN A 463 -16.75 12.05 6.02
N PHE A 464 -16.35 11.63 4.82
CA PHE A 464 -15.08 12.00 4.19
C PHE A 464 -14.91 13.52 4.16
N LEU A 465 -15.86 14.24 3.55
CA LEU A 465 -15.78 15.70 3.44
C LEU A 465 -15.69 16.41 4.79
N SER A 466 -16.37 15.90 5.81
CA SER A 466 -16.38 16.50 7.15
C SER A 466 -15.04 16.36 7.89
N THR A 467 -14.23 15.35 7.55
CA THR A 467 -12.96 15.05 8.22
C THR A 467 -11.75 15.42 7.39
N PHE A 468 -11.93 15.61 6.09
CA PHE A 468 -10.85 15.89 5.16
C PHE A 468 -10.20 17.24 5.42
N LYS A 469 -8.88 17.22 5.50
CA LYS A 469 -8.00 18.36 5.74
C LYS A 469 -6.84 18.33 4.77
N LEU A 470 -6.55 19.49 4.20
CA LEU A 470 -5.46 19.71 3.27
C LEU A 470 -4.65 20.95 3.68
N ASP A 471 -3.33 20.78 3.80
CA ASP A 471 -2.38 21.88 3.98
C ASP A 471 -1.87 22.36 2.61
N PHE A 472 -2.50 23.42 2.09
CA PHE A 472 -2.12 24.05 0.82
C PHE A 472 -0.67 24.55 0.81
N ASN A 473 -0.11 24.97 1.96
CA ASN A 473 1.27 25.43 2.02
C ASN A 473 2.25 24.25 1.90
N LYS A 474 1.90 23.11 2.49
CA LYS A 474 2.70 21.88 2.35
C LYS A 474 2.70 21.39 0.91
N VAL A 475 1.54 21.42 0.24
CA VAL A 475 1.46 21.10 -1.20
C VAL A 475 2.37 22.02 -2.01
N ALA A 476 2.27 23.34 -1.83
CA ALA A 476 3.07 24.30 -2.56
C ALA A 476 4.59 24.19 -2.29
N ALA A 477 4.98 23.66 -1.12
CA ALA A 477 6.37 23.44 -0.75
C ALA A 477 6.92 22.08 -1.22
N SER A 478 6.07 21.06 -1.35
CA SER A 478 6.47 19.68 -1.60
C SER A 478 6.27 19.21 -3.05
N ILE A 479 5.33 19.81 -3.79
CA ILE A 479 4.91 19.33 -5.11
C ILE A 479 5.40 20.28 -6.19
N GLY A 480 6.06 19.74 -7.22
CA GLY A 480 6.50 20.49 -8.39
C GLY A 480 5.39 20.74 -9.41
N GLU A 481 5.78 20.91 -10.68
CA GLU A 481 4.82 21.00 -11.79
C GLU A 481 4.41 19.59 -12.24
N ILE A 482 3.12 19.27 -12.07
CA ILE A 482 2.52 18.00 -12.48
C ILE A 482 1.32 18.34 -13.37
N PRO A 483 1.48 18.40 -14.70
CA PRO A 483 0.36 18.73 -15.57
C PRO A 483 -0.71 17.63 -15.49
N ASP A 484 -1.98 18.02 -15.58
CA ASP A 484 -3.03 17.07 -15.88
C ASP A 484 -3.03 16.81 -17.41
N PRO A 485 -2.78 15.56 -17.86
CA PRO A 485 -2.85 15.22 -19.28
C PRO A 485 -4.18 15.61 -19.93
N ASP A 486 -5.26 15.54 -19.17
CA ASP A 486 -6.62 15.77 -19.64
C ASP A 486 -6.92 17.24 -19.98
N ASP A 487 -6.16 18.20 -19.41
CA ASP A 487 -6.36 19.63 -19.62
C ASP A 487 -5.91 20.10 -21.00
N THR A 488 -4.93 19.40 -21.58
CA THR A 488 -4.29 19.79 -22.85
C THR A 488 -4.56 18.80 -23.98
N THR A 489 -5.39 17.79 -23.72
CA THR A 489 -5.69 16.73 -24.67
C THR A 489 -6.53 17.27 -25.84
N ASP A 490 -5.92 17.37 -27.02
CA ASP A 490 -6.64 17.59 -28.28
C ASP A 490 -7.23 16.26 -28.78
N THR A 491 -8.52 16.08 -28.55
CA THR A 491 -9.23 14.85 -28.92
C THR A 491 -9.46 14.70 -30.42
N SER A 492 -9.19 15.74 -31.22
CA SER A 492 -9.26 15.72 -32.69
C SER A 492 -7.93 15.40 -33.37
N ALA A 493 -6.82 15.54 -32.65
CA ALA A 493 -5.50 15.34 -33.21
C ALA A 493 -5.24 13.87 -33.54
N VAL A 494 -4.74 13.62 -34.75
CA VAL A 494 -4.36 12.29 -35.23
C VAL A 494 -2.87 12.21 -35.59
N VAL A 495 -2.34 10.99 -35.64
CA VAL A 495 -0.98 10.69 -36.08
C VAL A 495 -0.95 9.44 -36.93
N THR A 496 -0.34 9.53 -38.11
CA THR A 496 -0.05 8.35 -38.93
C THR A 496 1.22 7.67 -38.42
N LYS A 497 1.13 6.37 -38.21
CA LYS A 497 2.22 5.48 -37.85
C LYS A 497 2.42 4.46 -38.96
N THR A 498 3.67 4.02 -39.15
CA THR A 498 4.04 3.14 -40.27
C THR A 498 5.00 2.08 -39.75
N SER A 499 4.75 0.84 -40.14
CA SER A 499 5.68 -0.29 -40.03
C SER A 499 6.42 -0.46 -41.34
N LYS A 500 7.75 -0.34 -41.32
CA LYS A 500 8.56 -0.62 -42.52
C LYS A 500 8.80 -2.11 -42.70
N LYS A 501 8.97 -2.85 -41.60
CA LYS A 501 9.19 -4.31 -41.60
C LYS A 501 7.98 -5.06 -42.12
N TYR A 502 6.77 -4.67 -41.69
CA TYR A 502 5.54 -5.36 -42.04
C TYR A 502 4.73 -4.64 -43.14
N GLY A 503 5.22 -3.50 -43.64
CA GLY A 503 4.68 -2.84 -44.83
C GLY A 503 3.24 -2.34 -44.66
N TYR A 504 2.94 -1.68 -43.54
CA TYR A 504 1.62 -1.08 -43.32
C TYR A 504 1.70 0.29 -42.65
N SER A 505 0.61 1.05 -42.76
CA SER A 505 0.40 2.30 -42.04
C SER A 505 -1.02 2.40 -41.50
N VAL A 506 -1.19 3.15 -40.41
CA VAL A 506 -2.47 3.42 -39.77
C VAL A 506 -2.44 4.82 -39.14
N THR A 507 -3.57 5.51 -39.18
CA THR A 507 -3.75 6.82 -38.54
C THR A 507 -4.54 6.63 -37.26
N LEU A 508 -3.97 7.06 -36.14
CA LEU A 508 -4.53 6.86 -34.81
C LEU A 508 -4.74 8.21 -34.12
N PRO A 509 -5.80 8.37 -33.31
CA PRO A 509 -5.93 9.51 -32.42
C PRO A 509 -4.72 9.63 -31.47
N LYS A 510 -4.20 10.84 -31.30
CA LYS A 510 -3.01 11.07 -30.47
C LYS A 510 -3.26 10.86 -28.98
N HIS A 511 -4.51 11.02 -28.55
CA HIS A 511 -4.91 10.86 -27.16
C HIS A 511 -5.15 9.39 -26.77
N TRP A 512 -5.05 8.45 -27.71
CA TRP A 512 -5.04 7.03 -27.37
C TRP A 512 -3.70 6.64 -26.74
N THR A 513 -3.77 5.82 -25.70
CA THR A 513 -2.59 5.33 -24.99
C THR A 513 -2.04 4.11 -25.70
N GLY A 514 -0.76 4.14 -26.10
CA GLY A 514 -0.10 3.02 -26.75
C GLY A 514 0.56 2.08 -25.73
N GLU A 515 -0.05 0.93 -25.48
CA GLU A 515 0.46 -0.15 -24.62
C GLU A 515 1.63 -0.90 -25.29
N SER A 516 1.49 -1.17 -26.59
CA SER A 516 2.58 -1.64 -27.46
C SER A 516 2.65 -0.73 -28.68
N LYS A 517 3.69 0.11 -28.74
CA LYS A 517 3.83 1.18 -29.73
C LYS A 517 5.03 1.03 -30.67
N ASN A 518 5.72 -0.12 -30.61
CA ASN A 518 6.77 -0.44 -31.57
C ASN A 518 6.15 -1.03 -32.83
N PHE A 519 5.97 -0.22 -33.87
CA PHE A 519 5.38 -0.65 -35.15
C PHE A 519 6.25 -1.66 -35.92
N GLU A 520 7.49 -1.91 -35.47
CA GLU A 520 8.35 -2.95 -36.03
C GLU A 520 8.26 -4.28 -35.25
N SER A 521 7.45 -4.33 -34.19
CA SER A 521 7.02 -5.56 -33.51
C SER A 521 5.82 -6.19 -34.23
N ASP A 522 5.61 -7.49 -34.01
CA ASP A 522 4.47 -8.26 -34.52
C ASP A 522 3.13 -7.82 -33.93
N SER A 523 3.13 -7.20 -32.76
CA SER A 523 1.93 -6.71 -32.06
C SER A 523 2.04 -5.24 -31.66
N ILE A 524 1.01 -4.47 -31.99
CA ILE A 524 0.78 -3.12 -31.46
C ILE A 524 -0.60 -3.04 -30.84
N GLN A 525 -0.72 -2.28 -29.75
CA GLN A 525 -1.98 -2.13 -29.03
C GLN A 525 -2.13 -0.71 -28.52
N TYR A 526 -3.33 -0.17 -28.75
CA TYR A 526 -3.76 1.14 -28.30
C TYR A 526 -5.07 1.04 -27.52
N THR A 527 -5.19 1.83 -26.47
CA THR A 527 -6.33 1.89 -25.57
C THR A 527 -6.87 3.31 -25.46
N GLY A 528 -8.13 3.43 -25.06
CA GLY A 528 -8.81 4.69 -24.80
C GLY A 528 -10.10 4.43 -24.01
N TYR A 529 -11.01 5.39 -23.95
CA TYR A 529 -12.31 5.24 -23.26
C TYR A 529 -13.09 4.02 -23.78
N GLY A 530 -13.04 2.92 -23.03
CA GLY A 530 -13.66 1.64 -23.39
C GLY A 530 -13.14 0.99 -24.68
N LEU A 531 -12.04 1.49 -25.24
CA LEU A 531 -11.56 1.15 -26.58
C LEU A 531 -10.32 0.27 -26.51
N ASN A 532 -10.24 -0.71 -27.42
CA ASN A 532 -9.05 -1.49 -27.68
C ASN A 532 -8.83 -1.63 -29.19
N PHE A 533 -7.73 -1.06 -29.68
CA PHE A 533 -7.28 -1.20 -31.06
C PHE A 533 -6.00 -2.02 -31.09
N LEU A 534 -5.95 -3.06 -31.91
CA LEU A 534 -4.84 -4.01 -31.96
C LEU A 534 -4.51 -4.32 -33.42
N ILE A 535 -3.23 -4.33 -33.77
CA ILE A 535 -2.75 -4.95 -35.00
C ILE A 535 -1.77 -6.05 -34.60
N TYR A 536 -2.01 -7.26 -35.08
CA TYR A 536 -1.12 -8.39 -34.94
C TYR A 536 -0.73 -8.94 -36.31
N VAL A 537 0.54 -9.32 -36.47
CA VAL A 537 1.07 -9.93 -37.68
C VAL A 537 1.55 -11.33 -37.37
N ASP A 538 0.94 -12.32 -38.02
CA ASP A 538 1.36 -13.71 -37.98
C ASP A 538 2.01 -14.10 -39.31
N ASP A 539 3.21 -14.67 -39.23
CA ASP A 539 3.94 -15.18 -40.40
C ASP A 539 4.01 -16.72 -40.42
N THR A 540 3.27 -17.39 -39.54
CA THR A 540 3.31 -18.84 -39.38
C THR A 540 2.06 -19.56 -39.89
N SER A 541 0.88 -18.95 -39.80
CA SER A 541 -0.39 -19.58 -40.15
C SER A 541 -0.87 -19.18 -41.54
N THR A 542 -1.76 -20.02 -42.11
CA THR A 542 -2.56 -19.63 -43.27
C THR A 542 -3.73 -18.75 -42.83
N LEU A 543 -4.27 -17.96 -43.76
CA LEU A 543 -5.42 -17.09 -43.52
C LEU A 543 -6.61 -17.82 -42.86
N THR A 544 -7.00 -18.97 -43.40
CA THR A 544 -8.13 -19.75 -42.87
C THR A 544 -7.82 -20.33 -41.50
N ALA A 545 -6.62 -20.90 -41.30
CA ALA A 545 -6.24 -21.47 -40.01
C ALA A 545 -6.21 -20.41 -38.90
N TYR A 546 -5.69 -19.21 -39.21
CA TYR A 546 -5.66 -18.10 -38.27
C TYR A 546 -7.07 -17.56 -37.97
N ALA A 547 -7.93 -17.41 -38.99
CA ALA A 547 -9.31 -16.98 -38.80
C ALA A 547 -10.10 -17.96 -37.92
N ASP A 548 -9.92 -19.27 -38.11
CA ASP A 548 -10.55 -20.31 -37.30
C ASP A 548 -9.98 -20.34 -35.86
N LEU A 549 -8.68 -20.08 -35.70
CA LEU A 549 -8.06 -19.89 -34.39
C LEU A 549 -8.70 -18.71 -33.64
N MET A 550 -8.86 -17.55 -34.29
CA MET A 550 -9.51 -16.38 -33.68
C MET A 550 -10.96 -16.66 -33.30
N GLU A 551 -11.73 -17.31 -34.19
CA GLU A 551 -13.09 -17.73 -33.90
C GLU A 551 -13.16 -18.58 -32.63
N LYS A 552 -12.30 -19.60 -32.56
CA LYS A 552 -12.21 -20.49 -31.40
C LYS A 552 -11.76 -19.76 -30.15
N GLN A 553 -10.81 -18.83 -30.26
CA GLN A 553 -10.29 -18.08 -29.12
C GLN A 553 -11.38 -17.20 -28.49
N TYR A 554 -12.13 -16.46 -29.30
CA TYR A 554 -13.20 -15.58 -28.79
C TYR A 554 -14.40 -16.38 -28.28
N THR A 555 -14.86 -17.39 -29.04
CA THR A 555 -16.05 -18.17 -28.67
C THR A 555 -15.79 -19.21 -27.59
N GLY A 556 -14.58 -19.75 -27.50
CA GLY A 556 -14.20 -20.78 -26.54
C GLY A 556 -14.23 -20.33 -25.08
N THR A 557 -14.22 -19.00 -24.83
CA THR A 557 -14.38 -18.44 -23.49
C THR A 557 -15.80 -18.57 -22.94
N GLY A 558 -16.80 -18.78 -23.81
CA GLY A 558 -18.22 -18.66 -23.47
C GLY A 558 -18.70 -17.22 -23.24
N ALA A 559 -17.81 -16.22 -23.30
CA ALA A 559 -18.15 -14.82 -23.11
C ALA A 559 -18.61 -14.14 -24.41
N PHE A 560 -18.14 -14.58 -25.57
CA PHE A 560 -18.51 -13.98 -26.85
C PHE A 560 -19.09 -15.01 -27.80
N LYS A 561 -20.07 -14.59 -28.60
CA LYS A 561 -20.55 -15.33 -29.77
C LYS A 561 -19.98 -14.70 -31.04
N LEU A 562 -19.75 -15.52 -32.06
CA LEU A 562 -19.50 -15.02 -33.40
C LEU A 562 -20.83 -14.52 -33.99
N ALA A 563 -20.96 -13.20 -34.16
CA ALA A 563 -22.13 -12.58 -34.77
C ALA A 563 -22.09 -12.66 -36.30
N SER A 564 -20.90 -12.51 -36.90
CA SER A 564 -20.71 -12.71 -38.34
C SER A 564 -19.26 -13.04 -38.71
N LYS A 565 -19.09 -13.76 -39.82
CA LYS A 565 -17.82 -14.00 -40.51
C LYS A 565 -18.07 -13.87 -42.01
N THR A 566 -17.60 -12.80 -42.63
CA THR A 566 -17.85 -12.48 -44.04
C THR A 566 -16.55 -12.22 -44.76
N ALA A 567 -16.48 -12.54 -46.05
CA ALA A 567 -15.34 -12.16 -46.87
C ALA A 567 -15.19 -10.62 -46.86
N ALA A 568 -13.96 -10.13 -46.74
CA ALA A 568 -13.64 -8.72 -46.71
C ALA A 568 -12.40 -8.42 -47.57
N SER A 569 -12.35 -7.20 -48.11
CA SER A 569 -11.18 -6.67 -48.78
C SER A 569 -10.84 -5.32 -48.17
N VAL A 570 -9.66 -5.19 -47.58
CA VAL A 570 -9.19 -3.97 -46.91
C VAL A 570 -7.82 -3.62 -47.46
N ALA A 571 -7.68 -2.38 -47.94
CA ALA A 571 -6.46 -1.88 -48.57
C ALA A 571 -5.88 -2.79 -49.67
N GLY A 572 -6.74 -3.50 -50.41
CA GLY A 572 -6.34 -4.41 -51.49
C GLY A 572 -5.91 -5.81 -51.05
N ALA A 573 -5.90 -6.11 -49.76
CA ALA A 573 -5.74 -7.48 -49.25
C ALA A 573 -7.10 -8.11 -48.99
N ASN A 574 -7.23 -9.40 -49.31
CA ASN A 574 -8.45 -10.15 -49.09
C ASN A 574 -8.36 -10.98 -47.81
N GLY A 575 -9.51 -11.24 -47.22
CA GLY A 575 -9.60 -12.02 -45.99
C GLY A 575 -11.01 -12.07 -45.45
N TYR A 576 -11.13 -12.02 -44.12
CA TYR A 576 -12.40 -12.08 -43.41
C TYR A 576 -12.59 -10.86 -42.52
N GLN A 577 -13.82 -10.34 -42.50
CA GLN A 577 -14.30 -9.54 -41.38
C GLN A 577 -15.06 -10.48 -40.43
N MET A 578 -14.71 -10.42 -39.15
CA MET A 578 -15.37 -11.18 -38.09
C MET A 578 -15.88 -10.22 -37.04
N VAL A 579 -17.12 -10.42 -36.60
CA VAL A 579 -17.74 -9.61 -35.56
C VAL A 579 -18.11 -10.52 -34.40
N PHE A 580 -17.68 -10.13 -33.19
CA PHE A 580 -18.04 -10.80 -31.96
C PHE A 580 -18.89 -9.88 -31.08
N GLU A 581 -19.90 -10.49 -30.48
CA GLU A 581 -20.81 -9.83 -29.55
C GLU A 581 -20.77 -10.57 -28.21
N PRO A 582 -20.89 -9.85 -27.09
CA PRO A 582 -20.96 -10.46 -25.77
C PRO A 582 -22.20 -11.35 -25.66
N MET A 583 -22.06 -12.46 -24.95
CA MET A 583 -23.18 -13.28 -24.51
C MET A 583 -24.00 -12.50 -23.46
N PRO A 584 -25.33 -12.71 -23.40
CA PRO A 584 -26.16 -12.06 -22.39
C PRO A 584 -25.66 -12.35 -20.96
N GLY A 585 -25.63 -11.33 -20.11
CA GLY A 585 -25.35 -11.48 -18.68
C GLY A 585 -23.90 -11.29 -18.24
N ILE A 586 -22.97 -11.01 -19.16
CA ILE A 586 -21.55 -10.81 -18.82
C ILE A 586 -21.17 -9.34 -18.53
N GLY A 587 -22.14 -8.44 -18.40
CA GLY A 587 -21.88 -7.03 -18.06
C GLY A 587 -21.18 -6.22 -19.16
N ALA A 588 -21.31 -6.63 -20.43
CA ALA A 588 -20.69 -5.94 -21.57
C ALA A 588 -21.72 -5.51 -22.62
N ASP A 589 -22.98 -5.29 -22.23
CA ASP A 589 -24.10 -5.08 -23.14
C ASP A 589 -23.84 -3.95 -24.16
N GLY A 590 -24.01 -4.26 -25.44
CA GLY A 590 -23.75 -3.34 -26.55
C GLY A 590 -22.27 -3.21 -26.94
N SER A 591 -21.35 -3.93 -26.30
CA SER A 591 -19.95 -4.01 -26.73
C SER A 591 -19.83 -4.77 -28.04
N LYS A 592 -18.83 -4.43 -28.83
CA LYS A 592 -18.56 -5.07 -30.12
C LYS A 592 -17.07 -5.21 -30.36
N ILE A 593 -16.66 -6.37 -30.87
CA ILE A 593 -15.30 -6.60 -31.35
C ILE A 593 -15.39 -6.87 -32.85
N THR A 594 -14.66 -6.09 -33.64
CA THR A 594 -14.54 -6.28 -35.09
C THR A 594 -13.09 -6.63 -35.40
N LEU A 595 -12.89 -7.77 -36.07
CA LEU A 595 -11.59 -8.20 -36.58
C LEU A 595 -11.61 -8.17 -38.10
N TYR A 596 -10.54 -7.69 -38.69
CA TYR A 596 -10.17 -7.96 -40.08
C TYR A 596 -8.96 -8.89 -40.06
N VAL A 597 -9.13 -10.11 -40.54
CA VAL A 597 -8.03 -11.07 -40.73
C VAL A 597 -7.73 -11.10 -42.22
N LEU A 598 -6.58 -10.56 -42.63
CA LEU A 598 -6.22 -10.31 -44.03
C LEU A 598 -4.92 -11.03 -44.38
N GLU A 599 -4.80 -11.49 -45.61
CA GLU A 599 -3.54 -12.06 -46.11
C GLU A 599 -2.86 -11.12 -47.10
N LYS A 600 -1.57 -10.85 -46.87
CA LYS A 600 -0.73 -10.07 -47.78
C LYS A 600 0.72 -10.55 -47.71
N ASP A 601 1.31 -10.82 -48.87
CA ASP A 601 2.72 -11.18 -49.03
C ASP A 601 3.19 -12.31 -48.08
N GLY A 602 2.35 -13.36 -48.00
CA GLY A 602 2.60 -14.56 -47.20
C GLY A 602 2.46 -14.37 -45.68
N LYS A 603 1.87 -13.25 -45.23
CA LYS A 603 1.61 -12.96 -43.81
C LYS A 603 0.13 -12.72 -43.59
N VAL A 604 -0.34 -13.07 -42.40
CA VAL A 604 -1.68 -12.80 -41.93
C VAL A 604 -1.65 -11.59 -40.99
N PHE A 605 -2.49 -10.61 -41.27
CA PHE A 605 -2.67 -9.42 -40.46
C PHE A 605 -4.03 -9.50 -39.78
N MET A 606 -4.05 -9.38 -38.47
CA MET A 606 -5.28 -9.18 -37.70
C MET A 606 -5.33 -7.72 -37.28
N ILE A 607 -6.33 -6.99 -37.77
CA ILE A 607 -6.64 -5.62 -37.35
C ILE A 607 -7.94 -5.67 -36.57
N GLN A 608 -7.86 -5.31 -35.30
CA GLN A 608 -8.96 -5.36 -34.35
C GLN A 608 -9.36 -3.97 -33.90
N GLY A 609 -10.67 -3.74 -33.86
CA GLY A 609 -11.29 -2.68 -33.11
C GLY A 609 -12.34 -3.25 -32.16
N ALA A 610 -12.15 -3.01 -30.87
CA ALA A 610 -13.12 -3.33 -29.83
C ALA A 610 -13.55 -2.07 -29.11
N LEU A 611 -14.84 -1.97 -28.83
CA LEU A 611 -15.42 -0.88 -28.06
C LEU A 611 -16.43 -1.43 -27.06
N ASN A 612 -16.28 -1.06 -25.80
CA ASN A 612 -17.21 -1.35 -24.74
C ASN A 612 -18.51 -0.55 -24.96
N GLY A 613 -19.65 -1.21 -24.79
CA GLY A 613 -20.98 -0.63 -25.07
C GLY A 613 -21.30 0.63 -24.27
N ALA A 614 -20.77 0.76 -23.05
CA ALA A 614 -20.93 1.96 -22.23
C ALA A 614 -20.17 3.18 -22.77
N TYR A 615 -19.12 2.96 -23.57
CA TYR A 615 -18.33 4.00 -24.21
C TYR A 615 -18.63 4.18 -25.70
N ALA A 616 -19.60 3.44 -26.23
CA ALA A 616 -20.00 3.47 -27.64
C ALA A 616 -20.86 4.71 -27.97
N THR A 617 -20.36 5.89 -27.63
CA THR A 617 -20.88 7.18 -28.11
C THR A 617 -20.56 7.36 -29.59
N GLU A 618 -21.31 8.22 -30.28
CA GLU A 618 -21.04 8.52 -31.69
C GLU A 618 -19.59 8.99 -31.91
N PHE A 619 -19.07 9.78 -30.97
CA PHE A 619 -17.68 10.24 -30.99
C PHE A 619 -16.67 9.08 -30.99
N ASN A 620 -16.77 8.17 -30.01
CA ASN A 620 -15.81 7.06 -29.89
C ASN A 620 -15.96 6.02 -31.01
N VAL A 621 -17.19 5.77 -31.45
CA VAL A 621 -17.46 4.89 -32.59
C VAL A 621 -16.81 5.44 -33.86
N ASN A 622 -16.96 6.74 -34.12
CA ASN A 622 -16.36 7.37 -35.30
C ASN A 622 -14.83 7.32 -35.25
N GLN A 623 -14.21 7.65 -34.11
CA GLN A 623 -12.76 7.55 -33.97
C GLN A 623 -12.23 6.13 -34.23
N LEU A 624 -12.90 5.10 -33.70
CA LEU A 624 -12.51 3.72 -33.94
C LEU A 624 -12.64 3.33 -35.41
N ASN A 625 -13.76 3.71 -36.03
CA ASN A 625 -14.02 3.41 -37.44
C ASN A 625 -13.02 4.13 -38.36
N ASP A 626 -12.69 5.39 -38.08
CA ASP A 626 -11.70 6.16 -38.82
C ASP A 626 -10.31 5.52 -38.71
N ALA A 627 -9.91 5.06 -37.51
CA ALA A 627 -8.66 4.35 -37.31
C ALA A 627 -8.62 3.04 -38.12
N LEU A 628 -9.67 2.21 -38.06
CA LEU A 628 -9.78 0.97 -38.84
C LEU A 628 -9.73 1.24 -40.35
N ALA A 629 -10.48 2.24 -40.83
CA ALA A 629 -10.55 2.62 -42.24
C ALA A 629 -9.25 3.23 -42.76
N SER A 630 -8.43 3.80 -41.88
CA SER A 630 -7.15 4.40 -42.24
C SER A 630 -6.04 3.38 -42.50
N PHE A 631 -6.23 2.10 -42.11
CA PHE A 631 -5.24 1.05 -42.31
C PHE A 631 -4.95 0.83 -43.80
N LYS A 632 -3.67 0.86 -44.18
CA LYS A 632 -3.22 0.66 -45.56
C LYS A 632 -1.91 -0.10 -45.59
N PHE A 633 -1.78 -1.05 -46.53
CA PHE A 633 -0.47 -1.59 -46.89
C PHE A 633 0.37 -0.53 -47.59
N THR A 634 1.65 -0.47 -47.25
CA THR A 634 2.64 0.41 -47.87
C THR A 634 3.50 -0.41 -48.82
N ASN A 635 3.77 0.14 -50.00
CA ASN A 635 4.60 -0.49 -51.02
C ASN A 635 6.08 -0.50 -50.66
#